data_AF-A0A939U8I5-F1
#
_entry.id   AF-A0A939U8I5-F1
#
_cell.length_a   1.000
_cell.length_b   1.000
_cell.length_c   1.000
_cell.angle_alpha   90.00
_cell.angle_beta   90.00
_cell.angle_gamma   90.00
#
_symmetry.space_group_name_H-M   'P 1'
#
loop_
_entity.id
_entity.type
_entity.pdbx_description
1 polymer ?
#
loop_
_entity_poly.entity_id
_entity_poly.type
_entity_poly.pdbx_seq_one_letter_code
_entity_poly.pdbx_strand_id
1 'polypeptide(L)'
;MNAMDDIHKKVLKKFHTLCSVCGMTKDEKMALVASYGVDSSADIDTHDLIDLCAKLQEQAGQPDMNQLRKRAMAAIGGYLRLTGQHESSALIQGIACRATGYDRFNKIPAERLRNLYSCFSNKQKDIKAVEGLTNEMLQAALQGRVAMA
;
A
#
# COMPACT_ATOMS: atom_id res chain seq x y z
N MET A 1 -39.93 -13.65 7.85
CA MET A 1 -38.50 -13.31 8.07
C MET A 1 -38.46 -12.38 9.28
N ASN A 2 -37.75 -12.76 10.34
CA ASN A 2 -37.71 -12.02 11.59
C ASN A 2 -36.65 -10.91 11.50
N ALA A 3 -36.93 -9.72 12.03
CA ALA A 3 -36.04 -8.56 11.93
C ALA A 3 -34.60 -8.82 12.44
N MET A 4 -34.42 -9.74 13.39
CA MET A 4 -33.10 -10.15 13.90
C MET A 4 -32.27 -10.94 12.88
N ASP A 5 -32.89 -11.80 12.06
CA ASP A 5 -32.17 -12.56 11.01
C ASP A 5 -31.62 -11.62 9.93
N ASP A 6 -32.34 -10.53 9.65
CA ASP A 6 -31.92 -9.52 8.68
C ASP A 6 -30.78 -8.66 9.22
N ILE A 7 -30.77 -8.37 10.52
CA ILE A 7 -29.64 -7.71 11.20
C ILE A 7 -28.41 -8.62 11.15
N HIS A 8 -28.56 -9.89 11.55
CA HIS A 8 -27.46 -10.86 11.56
C HIS A 8 -26.80 -10.98 10.17
N LYS A 9 -27.60 -11.14 9.10
CA LYS A 9 -27.08 -11.20 7.72
C LYS A 9 -26.35 -9.93 7.29
N LYS A 10 -26.82 -8.75 7.72
CA LYS A 10 -26.15 -7.47 7.40
C LYS A 10 -24.80 -7.37 8.10
N VAL A 11 -24.73 -7.75 9.38
CA VAL A 11 -23.49 -7.75 10.15
C VAL A 11 -22.51 -8.78 9.58
N LEU A 12 -22.97 -9.96 9.18
CA LEU A 12 -22.14 -10.99 8.55
C LEU A 12 -21.52 -10.52 7.22
N LYS A 13 -22.31 -9.82 6.38
CA LYS A 13 -21.77 -9.18 5.17
C LYS A 13 -20.70 -8.14 5.51
N LYS A 14 -20.95 -7.31 6.53
CA LYS A 14 -19.98 -6.30 6.99
C LYS A 14 -18.68 -6.95 7.47
N PHE A 15 -18.77 -8.03 8.24
CA PHE A 15 -17.63 -8.81 8.71
C PHE A 15 -16.76 -9.30 7.54
N HIS A 16 -17.36 -9.91 6.51
CA HIS A 16 -16.59 -10.38 5.35
C HIS A 16 -15.92 -9.26 4.56
N THR A 17 -16.61 -8.13 4.38
CA THR A 17 -16.01 -6.94 3.78
C THR A 17 -14.81 -6.46 4.60
N LEU A 18 -14.95 -6.38 5.92
CA LEU A 18 -13.87 -5.94 6.81
C LEU A 18 -12.68 -6.90 6.82
N CYS A 19 -12.90 -8.22 6.80
CA CYS A 19 -11.82 -9.19 6.63
C CYS A 19 -11.03 -8.96 5.33
N SER A 20 -11.75 -8.67 4.23
CA SER A 20 -11.11 -8.36 2.95
C SER A 20 -10.33 -7.04 2.99
N VAL A 21 -10.87 -6.01 3.66
CA VAL A 21 -10.19 -4.71 3.81
C VAL A 21 -8.95 -4.82 4.69
N CYS A 22 -8.99 -5.64 5.73
CA CYS A 22 -7.84 -5.93 6.59
C CYS A 22 -6.82 -6.87 5.92
N GLY A 23 -7.10 -7.38 4.73
CA GLY A 23 -6.22 -8.30 4.01
C GLY A 23 -6.05 -9.66 4.70
N MET A 24 -7.01 -10.08 5.53
CA MET A 24 -6.94 -11.36 6.24
C MET A 24 -6.95 -12.53 5.26
N THR A 25 -6.01 -13.45 5.46
CA THR A 25 -5.98 -14.73 4.76
C THR A 25 -7.14 -15.62 5.22
N LYS A 26 -7.43 -16.66 4.43
CA LYS A 26 -8.46 -17.64 4.77
C LYS A 26 -8.16 -18.32 6.11
N ASP A 27 -6.89 -18.64 6.36
CA ASP A 27 -6.47 -19.33 7.58
C ASP A 27 -6.58 -18.42 8.81
N GLU A 28 -6.20 -17.15 8.71
CA GLU A 28 -6.40 -16.16 9.78
C GLU A 28 -7.87 -15.95 10.08
N LYS A 29 -8.72 -15.87 9.04
CA LYS A 29 -10.17 -15.77 9.21
C LYS A 29 -10.74 -17.01 9.91
N MET A 30 -10.31 -18.21 9.53
CA MET A 30 -10.76 -19.46 10.19
C MET A 30 -10.30 -19.53 11.64
N ALA A 31 -9.04 -19.16 11.93
CA ALA A 31 -8.54 -19.10 13.30
C ALA A 31 -9.32 -18.11 14.17
N LEU A 32 -9.69 -16.96 13.60
CA LEU A 32 -10.51 -15.96 14.27
C LEU A 32 -11.91 -16.50 14.58
N VAL A 33 -12.56 -17.16 13.62
CA VAL A 33 -13.88 -17.78 13.79
C VAL A 33 -13.83 -18.91 14.85
N ALA A 34 -12.79 -19.75 14.79
CA ALA A 34 -12.57 -20.83 15.75
C ALA A 34 -12.35 -20.33 17.19
N SER A 35 -11.81 -19.12 17.39
CA SER A 35 -11.67 -18.53 18.74
C SER A 35 -13.01 -18.24 19.43
N TYR A 36 -14.11 -18.18 18.68
CA TYR A 36 -15.48 -18.07 19.18
C TYR A 36 -16.16 -19.45 19.35
N GLY A 37 -15.41 -20.54 19.16
CA GLY A 37 -15.91 -21.91 19.37
C GLY A 37 -16.81 -22.44 18.25
N VAL A 38 -16.80 -21.79 17.08
CA VAL A 38 -17.64 -22.18 15.93
C VAL A 38 -16.79 -22.44 14.69
N ASP A 39 -17.30 -23.25 13.77
CA ASP A 39 -16.63 -23.61 12.51
C ASP A 39 -16.99 -22.63 11.37
N SER A 40 -18.13 -21.96 11.49
CA SER A 40 -18.61 -20.99 10.51
C SER A 40 -18.87 -19.64 11.14
N SER A 41 -18.48 -18.59 10.44
CA SER A 41 -18.81 -17.22 10.83
C SER A 41 -20.32 -16.94 10.86
N ALA A 42 -21.12 -17.77 10.20
CA ALA A 42 -22.59 -17.68 10.23
C ALA A 42 -23.18 -18.20 11.55
N ASP A 43 -22.41 -18.93 12.35
CA ASP A 43 -22.83 -19.50 13.63
C ASP A 43 -22.40 -18.63 14.82
N ILE A 44 -21.65 -17.54 14.56
CA ILE A 44 -21.27 -16.55 15.58
C ILE A 44 -22.53 -15.79 16.03
N ASP A 45 -22.69 -15.55 17.34
CA ASP A 45 -23.80 -14.74 17.84
C ASP A 45 -23.78 -13.32 17.25
N THR A 46 -24.97 -12.72 17.07
CA THR A 46 -25.08 -11.39 16.47
C THR A 46 -24.33 -10.33 17.27
N HIS A 47 -24.33 -10.42 18.61
CA HIS A 47 -23.60 -9.49 19.46
C HIS A 47 -22.08 -9.64 19.27
N ASP A 48 -21.57 -10.87 19.32
CA ASP A 48 -20.15 -11.16 19.12
C ASP A 48 -19.66 -10.73 17.73
N LEU A 49 -20.51 -10.91 16.71
CA LEU A 49 -20.21 -10.50 15.33
C LEU A 49 -20.17 -8.97 15.18
N ILE A 50 -20.99 -8.23 15.93
CA ILE A 50 -20.94 -6.76 15.99
C ILE A 50 -19.63 -6.30 16.63
N ASP A 51 -19.24 -6.89 17.77
CA ASP A 51 -18.00 -6.56 18.46
C ASP A 51 -16.77 -6.89 17.59
N LEU A 52 -16.82 -8.01 16.88
CA LEU A 52 -15.80 -8.40 15.90
C LEU A 52 -15.69 -7.38 14.77
N CYS A 53 -16.83 -6.93 14.23
CA CYS A 53 -16.86 -5.88 13.23
C CYS A 53 -16.27 -4.57 13.75
N ALA A 54 -16.53 -4.19 15.01
CA ALA A 54 -15.97 -2.98 15.60
C ALA A 54 -14.43 -3.06 15.69
N LYS A 55 -13.89 -4.17 16.20
CA LYS A 55 -12.44 -4.41 16.28
C LYS A 55 -11.78 -4.42 14.90
N LEU A 56 -12.37 -5.12 13.93
CA LEU A 56 -11.85 -5.15 12.56
C LEU A 56 -11.92 -3.78 11.89
N GLN A 57 -12.94 -2.96 12.19
CA GLN A 57 -13.06 -1.62 11.64
C GLN A 57 -11.99 -0.68 12.19
N GLU A 58 -11.60 -0.83 13.46
CA GLU A 58 -10.44 -0.13 14.03
C GLU A 58 -9.14 -0.55 13.35
N GLN A 59 -8.95 -1.86 13.13
CA GLN A 59 -7.78 -2.39 12.41
C GLN A 59 -7.73 -1.96 10.95
N ALA A 60 -8.88 -1.89 10.26
CA ALA A 60 -8.98 -1.40 8.89
C ALA A 60 -8.59 0.09 8.77
N GLY A 61 -8.75 0.86 9.84
CA GLY A 61 -8.27 2.25 9.94
C GLY A 61 -6.76 2.35 10.14
N GLN A 62 -6.10 1.27 10.56
CA GLN A 62 -4.65 1.25 10.72
C GLN A 62 -3.98 1.14 9.35
N PRO A 63 -2.87 1.87 9.12
CA PRO A 63 -2.16 1.78 7.86
C PRO A 63 -1.61 0.38 7.64
N ASP A 64 -1.89 -0.20 6.47
CA ASP A 64 -1.21 -1.43 6.02
C ASP A 64 0.28 -1.13 5.85
N MET A 65 1.04 -1.48 6.88
CA MET A 65 2.47 -1.27 6.94
C MET A 65 3.21 -2.07 5.87
N ASN A 66 2.70 -3.24 5.47
CA ASN A 66 3.29 -4.02 4.40
C ASN A 66 3.09 -3.34 3.05
N GLN A 67 1.91 -2.79 2.80
CA GLN A 67 1.66 -1.99 1.59
C GLN A 67 2.53 -0.73 1.57
N LEU A 68 2.65 0.01 2.68
CA LEU A 68 3.51 1.19 2.75
C LEU A 68 4.98 0.87 2.48
N ARG A 69 5.47 -0.25 3.04
CA ARG A 69 6.83 -0.74 2.81
C ARG A 69 7.05 -1.07 1.33
N LYS A 70 6.13 -1.83 0.71
CA LYS A 70 6.20 -2.17 -0.73
C LYS A 70 6.20 -0.90 -1.60
N ARG A 71 5.35 0.07 -1.30
CA ARG A 71 5.27 1.35 -2.03
C ARG A 71 6.55 2.16 -1.91
N ALA A 72 7.12 2.26 -0.70
CA ALA A 72 8.38 2.97 -0.48
C ALA A 72 9.54 2.29 -1.24
N MET A 73 9.63 0.95 -1.20
CA MET A 73 10.62 0.20 -1.96
C MET A 73 10.47 0.42 -3.47
N ALA A 74 9.25 0.37 -4.00
CA ALA A 74 8.97 0.60 -5.41
C ALA A 74 9.33 2.03 -5.86
N ALA A 75 9.07 3.05 -5.02
CA ALA A 75 9.44 4.43 -5.32
C ALA A 75 10.96 4.64 -5.34
N ILE A 76 11.70 4.02 -4.40
CA ILE A 76 13.16 4.09 -4.40
C ILE A 76 13.74 3.32 -5.60
N GLY A 77 13.26 2.10 -5.86
CA GLY A 77 13.70 1.31 -7.02
C GLY A 77 13.42 1.99 -8.36
N GLY A 78 12.24 2.60 -8.51
CA GLY A 78 11.90 3.38 -9.70
C GLY A 78 12.85 4.57 -9.92
N TYR A 79 13.27 5.24 -8.85
CA TYR A 79 14.27 6.31 -8.94
C TYR A 79 15.66 5.78 -9.34
N LEU A 80 16.09 4.63 -8.79
CA LEU A 80 17.34 3.98 -9.18
C LEU A 80 17.35 3.60 -10.66
N ARG A 81 16.24 3.05 -11.16
CA ARG A 81 16.08 2.72 -12.59
C ARG A 81 16.20 3.93 -13.51
N LEU A 82 15.59 5.06 -13.16
CA LEU A 82 15.70 6.28 -13.96
C LEU A 82 17.12 6.86 -13.96
N THR A 83 17.87 6.66 -12.87
CA THR A 83 19.26 7.12 -12.77
C THR A 83 20.28 6.11 -13.30
N GLY A 84 19.83 5.00 -13.90
CA GLY A 84 20.68 3.96 -14.46
C GLY A 84 21.45 3.14 -13.42
N GLN A 85 21.03 3.18 -12.15
CA GLN A 85 21.67 2.45 -11.07
C GLN A 85 21.11 1.03 -10.92
N HIS A 86 21.96 0.09 -10.49
CA HIS A 86 21.55 -1.29 -10.20
C HIS A 86 20.57 -1.34 -9.03
N GLU A 87 19.39 -1.94 -9.24
CA GLU A 87 18.39 -2.12 -8.18
C GLU A 87 18.53 -3.48 -7.49
N SER A 88 18.72 -3.46 -6.17
CA SER A 88 18.64 -4.65 -5.32
C SER A 88 17.79 -4.33 -4.10
N SER A 89 17.04 -5.32 -3.61
CA SER A 89 16.19 -5.17 -2.41
C SER A 89 17.00 -4.69 -1.20
N ALA A 90 18.22 -5.20 -1.01
CA ALA A 90 19.12 -4.80 0.07
C ALA A 90 19.59 -3.33 -0.08
N LEU A 91 19.89 -2.91 -1.31
CA LEU A 91 20.29 -1.53 -1.59
C LEU A 91 19.14 -0.56 -1.33
N ILE A 92 17.94 -0.88 -1.82
CA ILE A 92 16.73 -0.09 -1.62
C ILE A 92 16.43 0.08 -0.13
N GLN A 93 16.50 -1.02 0.64
CA GLN A 93 16.30 -0.98 2.08
C GLN A 93 17.39 -0.17 2.78
N GLY A 94 18.66 -0.29 2.36
CA GLY A 94 19.78 0.50 2.88
C GLY A 94 19.61 2.00 2.63
N ILE A 95 19.12 2.40 1.45
CA ILE A 95 18.81 3.79 1.13
C ILE A 95 17.68 4.31 2.04
N ALA A 96 16.59 3.54 2.19
CA ALA A 96 15.48 3.93 3.06
C ALA A 96 15.93 4.11 4.52
N CYS A 97 16.77 3.20 5.03
CA CYS A 97 17.34 3.26 6.38
C CYS A 97 18.21 4.50 6.56
N ARG A 98 19.15 4.76 5.63
CA ARG A 98 20.02 5.96 5.66
C ARG A 98 19.23 7.27 5.57
N ALA A 99 18.20 7.31 4.71
CA ALA A 99 17.38 8.50 4.51
C ALA A 99 16.49 8.82 5.71
N THR A 100 16.15 7.83 6.54
CA THR A 100 15.25 8.00 7.69
C THR A 100 15.97 7.97 9.03
N GLY A 101 17.22 7.53 9.08
CA GLY A 101 18.01 7.38 10.31
C GLY A 101 17.68 6.14 11.13
N TYR A 102 17.00 5.14 10.55
CA TYR A 102 16.66 3.88 11.23
C TYR A 102 17.62 2.76 10.83
N ASP A 103 18.04 1.92 11.78
CA ASP A 103 18.94 0.79 11.49
C ASP A 103 18.29 -0.33 10.67
N ARG A 104 16.95 -0.46 10.77
CA ARG A 104 16.19 -1.55 10.18
C ARG A 104 14.96 -1.00 9.46
N PHE A 105 14.78 -1.41 8.21
CA PHE A 105 13.65 -0.99 7.38
C PHE A 105 12.28 -1.29 8.02
N ASN A 106 12.17 -2.43 8.70
CA ASN A 106 10.92 -2.83 9.36
C ASN A 106 10.54 -1.93 10.54
N LYS A 107 11.49 -1.16 11.11
CA LYS A 107 11.25 -0.20 12.20
C LYS A 107 10.79 1.18 11.73
N ILE A 108 10.83 1.46 10.42
CA ILE A 108 10.44 2.77 9.91
C ILE A 108 8.91 2.95 10.10
N PRO A 109 8.46 4.03 10.77
CA PRO A 109 7.04 4.25 11.02
C PRO A 109 6.30 4.68 9.74
N ALA A 110 4.97 4.52 9.77
CA ALA A 110 4.09 4.75 8.63
C ALA A 110 4.27 6.14 7.99
N GLU A 111 4.38 7.18 8.82
CA GLU A 111 4.57 8.56 8.37
C GLU A 111 5.87 8.72 7.58
N ARG A 112 6.98 8.17 8.10
CA ARG A 112 8.29 8.24 7.43
C ARG A 112 8.30 7.46 6.12
N LEU A 113 7.62 6.31 6.05
CA LEU A 113 7.44 5.56 4.79
C LEU A 113 6.65 6.36 3.75
N ARG A 114 5.58 7.06 4.16
CA ARG A 114 4.82 7.95 3.27
C ARG A 114 5.67 9.11 2.75
N ASN A 115 6.48 9.72 3.62
CA ASN A 115 7.38 10.80 3.22
C ASN A 115 8.43 10.33 2.22
N LEU A 116 9.03 9.14 2.44
CA LEU A 116 9.94 8.52 1.48
C LEU A 116 9.25 8.30 0.13
N TYR A 117 8.07 7.66 0.13
CA TYR A 117 7.30 7.43 -1.08
C TYR A 117 7.05 8.73 -1.86
N SER A 118 6.55 9.77 -1.19
CA SER A 118 6.26 11.06 -1.83
C SER A 118 7.52 11.73 -2.38
N CYS A 119 8.63 11.73 -1.61
CA CYS A 119 9.88 12.34 -2.02
C CYS A 119 10.47 11.67 -3.28
N PHE A 120 10.61 10.35 -3.27
CA PHE A 120 11.14 9.61 -4.42
C PHE A 120 10.19 9.63 -5.61
N SER A 121 8.87 9.57 -5.38
CA SER A 121 7.89 9.70 -6.47
C SER A 121 7.93 11.06 -7.14
N ASN A 122 8.12 12.15 -6.39
CA ASN A 122 8.24 13.48 -6.98
C ASN A 122 9.54 13.62 -7.78
N LYS A 123 10.67 13.14 -7.24
CA LYS A 123 11.94 13.10 -7.97
C LYS A 123 11.83 12.36 -9.31
N GLN A 124 11.11 11.23 -9.35
CA GLN A 124 10.86 10.51 -10.60
C GLN A 124 10.03 11.33 -11.61
N LYS A 125 9.03 12.07 -11.15
CA LYS A 125 8.22 12.94 -12.01
C LYS A 125 9.05 14.09 -12.57
N ASP A 126 9.87 14.71 -11.73
CA ASP A 126 10.73 15.82 -12.12
C ASP A 126 11.75 15.39 -13.19
N ILE A 127 12.39 14.22 -13.02
CA ILE A 127 13.31 13.66 -14.02
C ILE A 127 12.60 13.49 -15.36
N LYS A 128 11.43 12.85 -15.38
CA LYS A 128 10.66 12.62 -16.61
C LYS A 128 10.20 13.92 -17.26
N ALA A 129 9.84 14.93 -16.46
CA ALA A 129 9.45 16.24 -16.98
C ALA A 129 10.64 16.94 -17.66
N VAL A 130 11.83 16.90 -17.04
CA VAL A 130 13.05 17.46 -17.63
C VAL A 130 13.45 16.72 -18.91
N GLU A 131 13.35 15.39 -18.93
CA GLU A 131 13.56 14.59 -20.15
C GLU A 131 12.58 14.96 -21.27
N GLY A 132 11.31 15.20 -20.93
CA GLY A 132 10.30 15.68 -21.89
C GLY A 132 10.69 17.02 -22.51
N LEU A 133 11.00 18.02 -21.67
CA LEU A 133 11.39 19.36 -22.11
C LEU A 133 12.66 19.34 -22.98
N THR A 134 13.68 18.58 -22.57
CA THR A 134 14.93 18.47 -23.35
C THR A 134 14.69 17.82 -24.71
N ASN A 135 13.80 16.83 -24.80
CA ASN A 135 13.45 16.19 -26.06
C ASN A 135 12.64 17.12 -26.97
N GLU A 136 11.71 17.91 -26.41
CA GLU A 136 10.96 18.95 -27.15
C GLU A 136 11.90 20.02 -27.73
N MET A 137 12.85 20.50 -26.93
CA MET A 137 13.87 21.46 -27.38
C MET A 137 14.74 20.88 -28.50
N LEU A 138 15.13 19.61 -28.41
CA LEU A 138 15.91 18.93 -29.44
C LEU A 138 15.11 18.77 -30.74
N GLN A 139 13.84 18.37 -30.65
CA GLN A 139 12.94 18.26 -31.80
C GLN A 139 12.77 19.61 -32.51
N ALA A 140 12.54 20.69 -31.75
CA ALA A 140 12.43 22.04 -32.31
C ALA A 140 13.72 22.48 -33.01
N ALA A 141 14.90 22.20 -32.43
CA ALA A 141 16.19 22.51 -33.03
C ALA A 141 16.45 21.72 -34.32
N LEU A 142 16.02 20.45 -34.37
CA LEU A 142 16.12 19.63 -35.57
C LEU A 142 15.18 20.12 -36.68
N GLN A 143 13.93 20.46 -36.35
CA GLN A 143 12.96 21.00 -37.30
C GLN A 143 13.39 22.37 -37.86
N GLY A 144 13.95 23.25 -37.03
CA GLY A 144 14.51 24.53 -37.46
C GLY A 144 15.73 24.40 -38.38
N ARG A 145 16.52 23.33 -38.25
CA ARG A 145 17.63 23.01 -39.17
C ARG A 145 17.17 22.49 -40.53
N VAL A 146 16.05 21.78 -40.59
CA VAL A 146 15.49 21.26 -41.85
C VAL A 146 14.80 22.35 -42.66
N ALA A 147 14.27 23.41 -42.04
CA ALA A 147 13.63 24.53 -42.74
C ALA A 147 14.62 25.51 -43.41
N MET A 148 15.93 25.37 -43.16
CA MET A 148 16.99 26.26 -43.67
C MET A 148 17.90 25.59 -44.71
N ALA A 149 17.58 24.36 -45.12
CA ALA A 149 18.27 23.60 -46.18
C ALA A 149 17.34 23.40 -47.37
#